data_AF-A0A6S7GUP9-F1
#
_entry.id   AF-A0A6S7GUP9-F1
#
_cell.length_a   1.000
_cell.length_b   1.000
_cell.length_c   1.000
_cell.angle_alpha   90.00
_cell.angle_beta   90.00
_cell.angle_gamma   90.00
#
_symmetry.space_group_name_H-M   'P 1'
#
loop_
_entity.id
_entity.type
_entity.pdbx_description
1 polymer ?
#
loop_
_entity_poly.entity_id
_entity_poly.type
_entity_poly.pdbx_seq_one_letter_code
_entity_poly.pdbx_strand_id
1 'polypeptide(L)'
;MQFLSYKSITDCQLRNLQLEIEASMKKLDMDVVGFTTDGEFNSLRTSGTKRPISIIEVIKNIAKGMKCKEITKYFTLDKEGNPLKSHPAVPPEDAKWCHDFMYDSDPPVTFHRACLILRRRLFPFHYDPYPWVKGRDETNVEVLKSLMAIYLHRAEVQNLRGLKEDPADFNSHLYQPELGGHTSGATVLKLLHNWHKAVDGRGLSEDQRSTYCEELKCWLLDDWVPWHREVKDYSQIDVNRPVKGICGLTREVIVGLVANLESRELRRIEYIQRNIKPEHPRSSSTDDVESFISLLHEILGLNFDLKQVFSELPKILNEFRKRTDKDLPFYY
;
A
#
# COMPACT_ATOMS: atom_id res chain seq x y z
N MET A 1 31.52 28.88 13.85
CA MET A 1 30.29 28.10 13.63
C MET A 1 30.17 27.10 14.75
N GLN A 2 29.21 27.26 15.65
CA GLN A 2 28.98 26.34 16.77
C GLN A 2 27.90 25.35 16.33
N PHE A 3 28.28 24.10 16.06
CA PHE A 3 27.32 23.06 15.71
C PHE A 3 26.55 22.67 16.98
N LEU A 4 25.25 22.95 17.02
CA LEU A 4 24.35 22.44 18.03
C LEU A 4 24.25 20.92 17.87
N SER A 5 24.52 20.16 18.93
CA SER A 5 24.35 18.72 18.92
C SER A 5 22.86 18.38 18.82
N TYR A 6 22.44 17.83 17.68
CA TYR A 6 21.11 17.25 17.54
C TYR A 6 20.98 16.05 18.49
N LYS A 7 20.14 16.16 19.51
CA LYS A 7 19.70 15.00 20.31
C LYS A 7 18.42 14.49 19.66
N SER A 8 18.52 13.40 18.90
CA SER A 8 17.35 12.71 18.35
C SER A 8 16.40 12.32 19.47
N ILE A 9 15.14 12.74 19.40
CA ILE A 9 14.08 12.19 20.25
C ILE A 9 13.92 10.73 19.83
N THR A 10 14.05 9.82 20.79
CA THR A 10 13.87 8.39 20.53
C THR A 10 12.41 8.07 20.29
N ASP A 11 12.11 7.04 19.49
CA ASP A 11 10.73 6.59 19.23
C ASP A 11 9.93 6.32 20.51
N CYS A 12 10.60 5.86 21.57
CA CYS A 12 10.01 5.66 22.89
C CYS A 12 9.52 6.98 23.52
N GLN A 13 10.34 8.04 23.44
CA GLN A 13 9.98 9.37 23.96
C GLN A 13 8.85 10.00 23.15
N LEU A 14 8.83 9.79 21.83
CA LEU A 14 7.76 10.27 20.96
C LEU A 14 6.42 9.59 21.31
N ARG A 15 6.44 8.27 21.56
CA ARG A 15 5.26 7.50 21.97
C ARG A 15 4.73 7.91 23.34
N ASN A 16 5.61 8.16 24.30
CA ASN A 16 5.20 8.64 25.62
C ASN A 16 4.53 10.01 25.53
N LEU A 17 5.08 10.91 24.72
CA LEU A 17 4.49 12.23 24.47
C LEU A 17 3.10 12.12 23.81
N GLN A 18 2.93 11.23 22.83
CA GLN A 18 1.61 10.98 22.22
C GLN A 18 0.57 10.51 23.25
N LEU A 19 0.94 9.60 24.14
CA LEU A 19 0.04 9.12 25.21
C LEU A 19 -0.34 10.23 26.20
N GLU A 20 0.61 11.11 26.56
CA GLU A 20 0.35 12.26 27.43
C GLU A 20 -0.61 13.27 26.80
N ILE A 21 -0.46 13.54 25.50
CA ILE A 21 -1.35 14.44 24.76
C ILE A 21 -2.74 13.81 24.61
N GLU A 22 -2.84 12.52 24.26
CA GLU A 22 -4.12 11.81 24.19
C GLU A 22 -4.87 11.84 25.53
N ALA A 23 -4.16 11.59 26.63
CA ALA A 23 -4.75 11.65 27.97
C ALA A 23 -5.23 13.07 28.32
N SER A 24 -4.51 14.09 27.88
CA SER A 24 -4.88 15.50 28.09
C SER A 24 -6.09 15.91 27.25
N MET A 25 -6.17 15.45 26.00
CA MET A 25 -7.31 15.69 25.11
C MET A 25 -8.58 14.99 25.61
N LYS A 26 -8.47 13.75 26.10
CA LYS A 26 -9.59 13.04 26.73
C LYS A 26 -10.09 13.73 28.00
N LYS A 27 -9.21 14.35 28.79
CA LYS A 27 -9.61 15.18 29.95
C LYS A 27 -10.37 16.45 29.55
N LEU A 28 -10.22 16.89 28.31
CA LEU A 28 -10.91 18.05 27.74
C LEU A 28 -12.16 17.65 26.96
N ASP A 29 -12.63 16.41 27.10
CA ASP A 29 -13.81 15.86 26.41
C ASP A 29 -13.70 15.93 24.87
N MET A 30 -12.47 15.83 24.36
CA MET A 30 -12.19 15.80 22.92
C MET A 30 -12.14 14.36 22.41
N ASP A 31 -12.79 14.11 21.26
CA ASP A 31 -12.66 12.86 20.52
C ASP A 31 -11.26 12.76 19.88
N VAL A 32 -10.41 11.89 20.41
CA VAL A 32 -9.05 11.71 19.91
C VAL A 32 -9.04 10.75 18.72
N VAL A 33 -8.84 11.30 17.51
CA VAL A 33 -8.79 10.57 16.24
C VAL A 33 -7.39 10.04 15.85
N GLY A 34 -6.47 9.98 16.81
CA GLY A 34 -5.09 9.52 16.61
C GLY A 34 -4.14 10.61 16.09
N PHE A 35 -2.84 10.42 16.30
CA PHE A 35 -1.80 11.33 15.80
C PHE A 35 -1.33 10.86 14.43
N THR A 36 -1.67 11.60 13.38
CA THR A 36 -1.09 11.39 12.04
C THR A 36 0.32 11.97 12.01
N THR A 37 1.32 11.10 12.00
CA THR A 37 2.66 11.45 11.55
C THR A 37 2.76 11.16 10.06
N ASP A 38 3.36 12.09 9.31
CA ASP A 38 3.61 12.00 7.87
C ASP A 38 4.06 10.60 7.47
N GLY A 39 3.25 9.98 6.61
CA GLY A 39 3.46 8.61 6.19
C GLY A 39 2.29 8.12 5.39
N GLU A 40 2.12 8.63 4.18
CA GLU A 40 1.27 8.03 3.14
C GLU A 40 1.67 6.56 2.84
N PHE A 41 2.74 6.04 3.47
CA PHE A 41 3.18 4.65 3.49
C PHE A 41 3.17 3.95 4.88
N ASN A 42 2.69 4.59 5.95
CA ASN A 42 2.53 3.94 7.26
C ASN A 42 1.36 2.93 7.30
N SER A 43 0.51 2.90 6.27
CA SER A 43 -0.54 1.89 6.09
C SER A 43 0.00 0.45 5.99
N LEU A 44 1.30 0.27 5.66
CA LEU A 44 1.96 -1.04 5.72
C LEU A 44 2.36 -1.45 7.16
N ARG A 45 2.25 -0.54 8.13
CA ARG A 45 2.61 -0.76 9.55
C ARG A 45 1.42 -0.74 10.49
N THR A 46 0.22 -0.44 10.02
CA THR A 46 -0.97 -0.54 10.85
C THR A 46 -1.30 -2.01 11.10
N SER A 47 -1.35 -2.40 12.36
CA SER A 47 -1.94 -3.67 12.75
C SER A 47 -3.44 -3.64 12.51
N GLY A 48 -3.98 -4.71 11.94
CA GLY A 48 -5.44 -4.90 11.94
C GLY A 48 -5.96 -5.04 13.37
N THR A 49 -7.24 -4.74 13.56
CA THR A 49 -7.89 -4.78 14.88
C THR A 49 -8.24 -6.21 15.34
N LYS A 50 -8.40 -7.13 14.39
CA LYS A 50 -8.80 -8.53 14.55
C LYS A 50 -7.72 -9.51 14.09
N ARG A 51 -6.98 -9.22 13.02
CA ARG A 51 -5.92 -10.05 12.43
C ARG A 51 -4.80 -9.21 11.81
N PRO A 52 -3.59 -9.78 11.65
CA PRO A 52 -2.56 -9.15 10.84
C PRO A 52 -3.05 -8.86 9.41
N ILE A 53 -2.70 -7.69 8.88
CA ILE A 53 -3.12 -7.26 7.53
C ILE A 53 -1.97 -7.30 6.51
N SER A 54 -0.74 -7.59 6.93
CA SER A 54 0.40 -7.76 6.03
C SER A 54 1.27 -8.95 6.40
N ILE A 55 1.95 -9.52 5.40
CA ILE A 55 2.97 -10.57 5.63
C ILE A 55 4.10 -10.10 6.54
N ILE A 56 4.48 -8.82 6.47
CA ILE A 56 5.52 -8.23 7.32
C ILE A 56 5.10 -8.27 8.80
N GLU A 57 3.82 -7.99 9.06
CA GLU A 57 3.27 -8.04 10.42
C GLU A 57 3.23 -9.48 10.95
N VAL A 58 2.81 -10.45 10.13
CA VAL A 58 2.85 -11.88 10.48
C VAL A 58 4.27 -12.28 10.89
N ILE A 59 5.29 -11.92 10.09
CA ILE A 59 6.70 -12.22 10.38
C ILE A 59 7.16 -11.61 11.71
N LYS A 60 6.78 -10.35 12.00
CA LYS A 60 7.12 -9.68 13.26
C LYS A 60 6.50 -10.37 14.47
N ASN A 61 5.26 -10.84 14.35
CA ASN A 61 4.56 -11.50 15.45
C ASN A 61 5.18 -12.86 15.82
N ILE A 62 5.75 -13.56 14.84
CA ILE A 62 6.38 -14.88 15.01
C ILE A 62 7.77 -14.80 15.64
N ALA A 63 8.45 -13.65 15.55
CA ALA A 63 9.84 -13.49 15.99
C ALA A 63 10.08 -13.64 17.53
N LYS A 64 9.10 -14.13 18.30
CA LYS A 64 9.15 -14.22 19.76
C LYS A 64 9.54 -15.64 20.26
N GLY A 65 10.76 -15.74 20.79
CA GLY A 65 10.98 -16.35 22.11
C GLY A 65 11.04 -17.88 22.29
N MET A 66 11.27 -18.71 21.28
CA MET A 66 11.46 -20.15 21.51
C MET A 66 12.91 -20.53 21.87
N LYS A 67 13.08 -21.32 22.93
CA LYS A 67 14.40 -21.84 23.35
C LYS A 67 14.88 -22.90 22.38
N CYS A 68 16.13 -22.80 21.92
CA CYS A 68 16.72 -23.74 20.95
C CYS A 68 16.62 -25.21 21.37
N LYS A 69 16.81 -25.51 22.66
CA LYS A 69 16.70 -26.88 23.20
C LYS A 69 15.30 -27.49 23.00
N GLU A 70 14.25 -26.67 22.98
CA GLU A 70 12.90 -27.14 22.70
C GLU A 70 12.69 -27.36 21.21
N ILE A 71 13.25 -26.49 20.36
CA ILE A 71 13.17 -26.63 18.90
C ILE A 71 13.82 -27.93 18.44
N THR A 72 14.99 -28.29 18.98
CA THR A 72 15.69 -29.54 18.63
C THR A 72 14.80 -30.77 18.80
N LYS A 73 13.99 -30.82 19.87
CA LYS A 73 13.10 -31.96 20.15
C LYS A 73 12.01 -32.15 19.09
N TYR A 74 11.65 -31.10 18.35
CA TYR A 74 10.67 -31.18 17.27
C TYR A 74 11.22 -31.85 16.01
N PHE A 75 12.54 -31.93 15.87
CA PHE A 75 13.23 -32.48 14.69
C PHE A 75 14.09 -33.72 15.02
N THR A 76 13.96 -34.26 16.23
CA THR A 76 14.69 -35.46 16.66
C THR A 76 13.70 -36.56 16.99
N LEU A 77 13.98 -37.79 16.57
CA LEU A 77 13.16 -38.96 16.86
C LEU A 77 13.66 -39.70 18.11
N ASP A 78 12.76 -40.41 18.78
CA ASP A 78 13.08 -41.44 19.78
C ASP A 78 13.52 -42.76 19.12
N LYS A 79 13.79 -43.78 19.95
CA LYS A 79 14.25 -45.09 19.47
C LYS A 79 13.17 -45.85 18.71
N GLU A 80 11.92 -45.47 18.91
CA GLU A 80 10.72 -46.02 18.31
C GLU A 80 10.35 -45.30 17.01
N GLY A 81 11.12 -44.29 16.60
CA GLY A 81 10.93 -43.53 15.36
C GLY A 81 9.88 -42.43 15.44
N ASN A 82 9.47 -42.02 16.64
CA ASN A 82 8.52 -40.93 16.87
C ASN A 82 9.24 -39.63 17.26
N PRO A 83 8.74 -38.44 16.89
CA PRO A 83 9.34 -37.18 17.34
C PRO A 83 9.38 -37.09 18.87
N LEU A 84 10.54 -36.74 19.44
CA LEU A 84 10.73 -36.57 20.90
C LEU A 84 9.73 -35.59 21.51
N LYS A 85 9.26 -34.63 20.71
CA LYS A 85 8.16 -33.74 21.03
C LYS A 85 7.48 -33.31 19.73
N SER A 86 6.16 -33.22 19.73
CA SER A 86 5.40 -32.67 18.60
C SER A 86 5.17 -31.17 18.78
N HIS A 87 5.11 -30.45 17.66
CA HIS A 87 4.66 -29.05 17.61
C HIS A 87 3.61 -28.91 16.49
N PRO A 88 2.46 -28.26 16.71
CA PRO A 88 1.39 -28.18 15.71
C PRO A 88 1.82 -27.63 14.34
N ALA A 89 2.79 -26.71 14.32
CA ALA A 89 3.34 -26.12 13.10
C ALA A 89 4.39 -26.97 12.37
N VAL A 90 4.96 -27.99 13.01
CA VAL A 90 6.03 -28.83 12.44
C VAL A 90 5.45 -30.17 12.02
N PRO A 91 5.43 -30.49 10.72
CA PRO A 91 4.91 -31.76 10.24
C PRO A 91 5.77 -32.94 10.72
N PRO A 92 5.19 -34.02 11.27
CA PRO A 92 5.96 -35.20 11.72
C PRO A 92 6.81 -35.84 10.61
N GLU A 93 6.35 -35.77 9.37
CA GLU A 93 7.05 -36.26 8.18
C GLU A 93 8.39 -35.54 7.94
N ASP A 94 8.50 -34.25 8.30
CA ASP A 94 9.73 -33.49 8.13
C ASP A 94 10.77 -33.86 9.20
N ALA A 95 10.31 -34.19 10.43
CA ALA A 95 11.18 -34.75 11.47
C ALA A 95 11.70 -36.14 11.07
N LYS A 96 10.82 -36.98 10.50
CA LYS A 96 11.20 -38.29 9.98
C LYS A 96 12.19 -38.18 8.81
N TRP A 97 11.91 -37.29 7.86
CA TRP A 97 12.81 -37.03 6.74
C TRP A 97 14.19 -36.57 7.21
N CYS A 98 14.26 -35.69 8.21
CA CYS A 98 15.52 -35.26 8.80
C CYS A 98 16.32 -36.43 9.38
N HIS A 99 15.67 -37.32 10.12
CA HIS A 99 16.30 -38.52 10.67
C HIS A 99 16.83 -39.44 9.57
N ASP A 100 15.98 -39.82 8.62
CA ASP A 100 16.34 -40.72 7.51
C ASP A 100 17.51 -40.12 6.71
N PHE A 101 17.48 -38.83 6.39
CA PHE A 101 18.57 -38.15 5.69
C PHE A 101 19.91 -38.16 6.46
N MET A 102 19.88 -38.13 7.80
CA MET A 102 21.08 -38.20 8.62
C MET A 102 21.73 -39.59 8.59
N TYR A 103 20.93 -40.65 8.69
CA TYR A 103 21.40 -42.01 8.91
C TYR A 103 21.49 -42.87 7.63
N ASP A 104 20.68 -42.58 6.62
CA ASP A 104 20.66 -43.33 5.35
C ASP A 104 21.70 -42.80 4.33
N SER A 105 22.32 -41.65 4.62
CA SER A 105 23.41 -41.11 3.80
C SER A 105 24.74 -41.81 4.13
N ASP A 106 25.55 -42.10 3.10
CA ASP A 106 26.92 -42.59 3.25
C ASP A 106 27.93 -41.55 2.69
N PRO A 107 28.74 -40.89 3.54
CA PRO A 107 28.80 -41.01 5.00
C PRO A 107 27.61 -40.33 5.72
N PRO A 108 27.33 -40.69 6.99
CA PRO A 108 26.26 -40.09 7.77
C PRO A 108 26.34 -38.57 7.85
N VAL A 109 25.19 -37.90 7.72
CA VAL A 109 25.09 -36.45 7.69
C VAL A 109 24.80 -35.91 9.09
N THR A 110 25.47 -34.81 9.46
CA THR A 110 25.24 -34.18 10.76
C THR A 110 23.84 -33.58 10.86
N PHE A 111 23.28 -33.55 12.09
CA PHE A 111 21.99 -32.91 12.36
C PHE A 111 21.92 -31.45 11.86
N HIS A 112 23.04 -30.72 12.01
CA HIS A 112 23.20 -29.37 11.46
C HIS A 112 22.89 -29.31 9.96
N ARG A 113 23.55 -30.19 9.20
CA ARG A 113 23.45 -30.22 7.74
C ARG A 113 22.09 -30.72 7.29
N ALA A 114 21.51 -31.71 7.98
CA ALA A 114 20.14 -32.15 7.74
C ALA A 114 19.12 -31.01 7.90
N CYS A 115 19.24 -30.20 8.96
CA CYS A 115 18.38 -29.03 9.17
C CYS A 115 18.55 -27.96 8.06
N LEU A 116 19.79 -27.73 7.59
CA LEU A 116 20.04 -26.82 6.47
C LEU A 116 19.35 -27.28 5.18
N ILE A 117 19.46 -28.58 4.87
CA ILE A 117 18.82 -29.15 3.68
C ILE A 117 17.29 -29.16 3.83
N LEU A 118 16.77 -29.49 5.01
CA LEU A 118 15.33 -29.39 5.29
C LEU A 118 14.84 -27.96 5.06
N ARG A 119 15.55 -26.94 5.58
CA ARG A 119 15.22 -25.53 5.33
C ARG A 119 15.19 -25.21 3.84
N ARG A 120 16.16 -25.71 3.06
CA ARG A 120 16.22 -25.51 1.60
C ARG A 120 15.03 -26.15 0.87
N ARG A 121 14.60 -27.34 1.30
CA ARG A 121 13.45 -28.07 0.75
C ARG A 121 12.13 -27.34 0.91
N LEU A 122 12.03 -26.44 1.90
CA LEU A 122 10.82 -25.65 2.09
C LEU A 122 10.63 -24.62 0.97
N PHE A 123 11.64 -24.27 0.18
CA PHE A 123 11.56 -23.25 -0.87
C PHE A 123 11.57 -23.84 -2.28
N PRO A 124 11.19 -23.07 -3.32
CA PRO A 124 11.29 -23.51 -4.70
C PRO A 124 12.69 -24.05 -5.03
N PHE A 125 12.75 -25.09 -5.86
CA PHE A 125 13.99 -25.84 -6.13
C PHE A 125 15.15 -24.96 -6.62
N HIS A 126 14.88 -23.80 -7.22
CA HIS A 126 15.88 -22.86 -7.74
C HIS A 126 16.29 -21.75 -6.76
N TYR A 127 15.68 -21.65 -5.58
CA TYR A 127 15.91 -20.57 -4.62
C TYR A 127 16.66 -21.00 -3.35
N ASP A 128 17.88 -20.50 -3.15
CA ASP A 128 18.62 -20.73 -1.91
C ASP A 128 18.23 -19.71 -0.82
N PRO A 129 17.70 -20.16 0.35
CA PRO A 129 17.29 -19.26 1.41
C PRO A 129 18.47 -18.47 1.97
N TYR A 130 18.24 -17.17 2.19
CA TYR A 130 19.26 -16.31 2.79
C TYR A 130 19.71 -16.82 4.17
N PRO A 131 21.03 -16.80 4.45
CA PRO A 131 21.53 -17.13 5.77
C PRO A 131 21.07 -16.11 6.81
N TRP A 132 20.89 -16.55 8.06
CA TRP A 132 20.45 -15.71 9.17
C TRP A 132 21.38 -14.51 9.43
N VAL A 133 22.70 -14.69 9.22
CA VAL A 133 23.71 -13.62 9.24
C VAL A 133 24.53 -13.67 7.96
N LYS A 134 24.65 -12.54 7.26
CA LYS A 134 25.40 -12.45 6.01
C LYS A 134 26.92 -12.53 6.28
N GLY A 135 27.63 -13.31 5.47
CA GLY A 135 29.09 -13.33 5.46
C GLY A 135 29.76 -14.28 6.47
N ARG A 136 29.00 -15.15 7.14
CA ARG A 136 29.55 -16.24 7.95
C ARG A 136 28.67 -17.49 7.90
N ASP A 137 29.25 -18.61 8.30
CA ASP A 137 28.50 -19.85 8.49
C ASP A 137 27.49 -19.71 9.65
N GLU A 138 26.32 -20.30 9.44
CA GLU A 138 25.24 -20.30 10.41
C GLU A 138 25.51 -21.36 11.50
N THR A 139 25.25 -20.99 12.75
CA THR A 139 25.30 -21.93 13.87
C THR A 139 24.07 -22.83 13.87
N ASN A 140 24.15 -23.97 14.58
CA ASN A 140 22.98 -24.83 14.86
C ASN A 140 21.77 -24.06 15.39
N VAL A 141 22.02 -23.09 16.26
CA VAL A 141 20.97 -22.29 16.88
C VAL A 141 20.26 -21.41 15.84
N GLU A 142 21.02 -20.84 14.91
CA GLU A 142 20.49 -19.96 13.86
C GLU A 142 19.66 -20.74 12.84
N VAL A 143 20.16 -21.89 12.39
CA VAL A 143 19.43 -22.76 11.46
C VAL A 143 18.12 -23.24 12.09
N LEU A 144 18.14 -23.70 13.34
CA LEU A 144 16.92 -24.15 14.04
C LEU A 144 15.91 -23.03 14.26
N LYS A 145 16.37 -21.82 14.63
CA LYS A 145 15.49 -20.65 14.78
C LYS A 145 14.88 -20.24 13.43
N SER A 146 15.69 -20.22 12.38
CA SER A 146 15.26 -19.92 11.01
C SER A 146 14.20 -20.92 10.53
N LEU A 147 14.48 -22.22 10.70
CA LEU A 147 13.58 -23.31 10.33
C LEU A 147 12.25 -23.22 11.09
N MET A 148 12.32 -23.03 12.41
CA MET A 148 11.12 -22.88 13.23
C MET A 148 10.29 -21.65 12.84
N ALA A 149 10.94 -20.52 12.56
CA ALA A 149 10.26 -19.31 12.11
C ALA A 149 9.49 -19.54 10.79
N ILE A 150 10.04 -20.33 9.86
CA ILE A 150 9.37 -20.68 8.61
C ILE A 150 8.12 -21.52 8.88
N TYR A 151 8.19 -22.54 9.74
CA TYR A 151 7.03 -23.37 10.08
C TYR A 151 5.94 -22.56 10.77
N LEU A 152 6.30 -21.74 11.75
CA LEU A 152 5.34 -20.86 12.43
C LEU A 152 4.71 -19.87 11.46
N HIS A 153 5.48 -19.32 10.51
CA HIS A 153 4.96 -18.45 9.47
C HIS A 153 3.94 -19.13 8.58
N ARG A 154 4.24 -20.32 8.11
CA ARG A 154 3.30 -21.09 7.28
C ARG A 154 2.06 -21.49 8.04
N ALA A 155 2.20 -21.94 9.28
CA ALA A 155 1.07 -22.29 10.14
C ALA A 155 0.17 -21.08 10.39
N GLU A 156 0.75 -19.91 10.69
CA GLU A 156 -0.02 -18.69 10.92
C GLU A 156 -0.74 -18.22 9.65
N VAL A 157 -0.07 -18.23 8.50
CA VAL A 157 -0.71 -17.92 7.21
C VAL A 157 -1.86 -18.90 6.92
N GLN A 158 -1.70 -20.18 7.25
CA GLN A 158 -2.76 -21.17 7.06
C GLN A 158 -3.93 -20.96 8.03
N ASN A 159 -3.67 -20.57 9.28
CA ASN A 159 -4.70 -20.22 10.24
C ASN A 159 -5.51 -19.00 9.76
N LEU A 160 -4.82 -17.97 9.27
CA LEU A 160 -5.46 -16.75 8.75
C LEU A 160 -6.31 -17.03 7.50
N ARG A 161 -5.91 -18.01 6.67
CA ARG A 161 -6.74 -18.50 5.55
C ARG A 161 -7.98 -19.26 6.00
N GLY A 162 -7.90 -19.94 7.14
CA GLY A 162 -8.98 -20.75 7.70
C GLY A 162 -10.03 -19.96 8.48
N LEU A 163 -9.89 -18.63 8.61
CA LEU A 163 -10.85 -17.79 9.30
C LEU A 163 -12.21 -17.81 8.59
N LYS A 164 -13.30 -18.01 9.34
CA LYS A 164 -14.65 -18.15 8.78
C LYS A 164 -15.24 -16.84 8.24
N GLU A 165 -14.96 -15.73 8.90
CA GLU A 165 -15.60 -14.44 8.60
C GLU A 165 -14.77 -13.53 7.69
N ASP A 166 -13.44 -13.61 7.77
CA ASP A 166 -12.51 -12.75 7.01
C ASP A 166 -11.20 -13.51 6.71
N PRO A 167 -11.25 -14.51 5.79
CA PRO A 167 -10.06 -15.27 5.41
C PRO A 167 -9.05 -14.39 4.68
N ALA A 168 -7.78 -14.46 5.12
CA ALA A 168 -6.70 -13.75 4.47
C ALA A 168 -6.07 -14.58 3.34
N ASP A 169 -6.08 -14.07 2.11
CA ASP A 169 -5.35 -14.59 0.95
C ASP A 169 -4.00 -13.90 0.77
N PHE A 170 -3.01 -14.36 1.54
CA PHE A 170 -1.62 -14.00 1.31
C PHE A 170 -0.90 -14.84 0.23
N ASN A 171 -1.60 -15.65 -0.59
CA ASN A 171 -0.97 -16.22 -1.79
C ASN A 171 -0.84 -15.14 -2.87
N SER A 172 -1.89 -14.34 -3.04
CA SER A 172 -2.01 -13.37 -4.12
C SER A 172 -1.68 -11.95 -3.66
N HIS A 173 -1.70 -11.69 -2.35
CA HIS A 173 -1.57 -10.35 -1.79
C HIS A 173 -0.50 -10.29 -0.70
N LEU A 174 0.35 -9.26 -0.71
CA LEU A 174 1.28 -8.98 0.41
C LEU A 174 0.61 -8.25 1.57
N TYR A 175 -0.49 -7.57 1.27
CA TYR A 175 -1.31 -6.77 2.17
C TYR A 175 -2.79 -7.03 1.88
N GLN A 176 -3.55 -7.36 2.91
CA GLN A 176 -5.01 -7.52 2.84
C GLN A 176 -5.65 -6.87 4.07
N PRO A 177 -6.35 -5.74 3.90
CA PRO A 177 -7.06 -5.10 5.00
C PRO A 177 -8.14 -6.01 5.56
N GLU A 178 -8.58 -5.74 6.78
CA GLU A 178 -9.71 -6.46 7.38
C GLU A 178 -11.00 -6.14 6.65
N LEU A 179 -11.89 -7.12 6.55
CA LEU A 179 -13.30 -6.90 6.22
C LEU A 179 -13.99 -6.28 7.45
N GLY A 180 -13.55 -5.09 7.83
CA GLY A 180 -13.93 -4.40 9.05
C GLY A 180 -15.15 -3.51 8.88
N GLY A 181 -16.17 -3.90 8.11
CA GLY A 181 -17.43 -3.15 8.02
C GLY A 181 -17.29 -1.64 7.73
N HIS A 182 -16.13 -1.19 7.23
CA HIS A 182 -15.83 0.20 6.91
C HIS A 182 -16.53 0.57 5.60
N THR A 183 -17.85 0.42 5.58
CA THR A 183 -18.72 0.74 4.45
C THR A 183 -18.53 2.19 4.04
N SER A 184 -18.31 3.09 4.99
CA SER A 184 -17.95 4.48 4.74
C SER A 184 -16.63 4.61 3.96
N GLY A 185 -15.54 4.02 4.44
CA GLY A 185 -14.23 4.08 3.76
C GLY A 185 -14.23 3.42 2.38
N ALA A 186 -14.84 2.24 2.24
CA ALA A 186 -14.99 1.57 0.94
C ALA A 186 -15.85 2.38 -0.05
N THR A 187 -16.90 3.04 0.45
CA THR A 187 -17.74 3.92 -0.36
C THR A 187 -16.94 5.13 -0.85
N VAL A 188 -16.14 5.76 0.02
CA VAL A 188 -15.27 6.89 -0.36
C VAL A 188 -14.25 6.47 -1.40
N LEU A 189 -13.57 5.33 -1.23
CA LEU A 189 -12.62 4.82 -2.23
C LEU A 189 -13.29 4.53 -3.58
N LYS A 190 -14.50 3.96 -3.56
CA LYS A 190 -15.28 3.72 -4.78
C LYS A 190 -15.67 5.02 -5.47
N LEU A 191 -16.11 6.04 -4.72
CA LEU A 191 -16.43 7.37 -5.26
C LEU A 191 -15.23 8.01 -5.93
N LEU A 192 -14.06 8.04 -5.25
CA LEU A 192 -12.83 8.60 -5.80
C LEU A 192 -12.35 7.84 -7.05
N HIS A 193 -12.41 6.51 -7.03
CA HIS A 193 -12.05 5.68 -8.18
C HIS A 193 -12.97 5.91 -9.39
N ASN A 194 -14.28 5.98 -9.16
CA ASN A 194 -15.27 6.22 -10.21
C ASN A 194 -15.09 7.62 -10.82
N TRP A 195 -14.90 8.64 -9.98
CA TRP A 195 -14.58 9.98 -10.45
C TRP A 195 -13.28 10.01 -11.26
N HIS A 196 -12.21 9.38 -10.78
CA HIS A 196 -10.93 9.34 -11.50
C HIS A 196 -11.09 8.68 -12.88
N LYS A 197 -11.84 7.58 -12.96
CA LYS A 197 -12.19 6.96 -14.25
C LYS A 197 -13.00 7.87 -15.15
N ALA A 198 -13.94 8.64 -14.58
CA ALA A 198 -14.77 9.57 -15.34
C ALA A 198 -13.96 10.71 -15.94
N VAL A 199 -12.97 11.25 -15.22
CA VAL A 199 -12.09 12.31 -15.74
C VAL A 199 -11.05 11.76 -16.71
N ASP A 200 -10.57 10.53 -16.51
CA ASP A 200 -9.61 9.88 -17.42
C ASP A 200 -10.26 9.44 -18.75
N GLY A 201 -11.55 9.07 -18.72
CA GLY A 201 -12.36 8.84 -19.91
C GLY A 201 -12.30 7.44 -20.53
N ARG A 202 -11.61 6.48 -19.91
CA ARG A 202 -11.45 5.13 -20.48
C ARG A 202 -12.71 4.28 -20.33
N GLY A 203 -13.33 3.93 -21.45
CA GLY A 203 -14.39 2.92 -21.51
C GLY A 203 -15.73 3.31 -20.87
N LEU A 204 -15.99 4.61 -20.70
CA LEU A 204 -17.23 5.14 -20.12
C LEU A 204 -17.97 6.05 -21.10
N SER A 205 -19.30 5.92 -21.15
CA SER A 205 -20.16 6.86 -21.87
C SER A 205 -20.19 8.23 -21.19
N GLU A 206 -20.59 9.28 -21.91
CA GLU A 206 -20.71 10.61 -21.34
C GLU A 206 -21.68 10.67 -20.14
N ASP A 207 -22.82 10.00 -20.24
CA ASP A 207 -23.82 9.92 -19.16
C ASP A 207 -23.26 9.23 -17.91
N GLN A 208 -22.50 8.14 -18.09
CA GLN A 208 -21.83 7.45 -16.98
C GLN A 208 -20.80 8.37 -16.30
N ARG A 209 -20.03 9.12 -17.10
CA ARG A 209 -19.06 10.08 -16.57
C ARG A 209 -19.75 11.20 -15.79
N SER A 210 -20.83 11.77 -16.34
CA SER A 210 -21.63 12.81 -15.67
C SER A 210 -22.17 12.30 -14.32
N THR A 211 -22.68 11.06 -14.30
CA THR A 211 -23.18 10.43 -13.06
C THR A 211 -22.07 10.29 -12.00
N TYR A 212 -20.91 9.75 -12.36
CA TYR A 212 -19.79 9.61 -11.42
C TYR A 212 -19.25 10.96 -10.91
N CYS A 213 -19.22 11.98 -11.77
CA CYS A 213 -18.86 13.34 -11.35
C CYS A 213 -19.90 13.94 -10.39
N GLU A 214 -21.19 13.79 -10.67
CA GLU A 214 -22.26 14.27 -9.79
C GLU A 214 -22.25 13.54 -8.45
N GLU A 215 -22.02 12.22 -8.43
CA GLU A 215 -21.90 11.44 -7.19
C GLU A 215 -20.79 11.97 -6.27
N LEU A 216 -19.58 12.22 -6.78
CA LEU A 216 -18.50 12.81 -5.99
C LEU A 216 -18.85 14.23 -5.54
N LYS A 217 -19.44 15.04 -6.43
CA LYS A 217 -19.84 16.42 -6.11
C LYS A 217 -20.85 16.43 -4.96
N CYS A 218 -21.89 15.63 -5.05
CA CYS A 218 -22.90 15.51 -4.01
C CYS A 218 -22.29 15.05 -2.69
N TRP A 219 -21.36 14.10 -2.71
CA TRP A 219 -20.67 13.66 -1.49
C TRP A 219 -19.84 14.78 -0.83
N LEU A 220 -19.12 15.59 -1.61
CA LEU A 220 -18.39 16.76 -1.10
C LEU A 220 -19.35 17.83 -0.55
N LEU A 221 -20.45 18.09 -1.25
CA LEU A 221 -21.44 19.08 -0.85
C LEU A 221 -22.32 18.62 0.31
N ASP A 222 -22.51 17.32 0.52
CA ASP A 222 -23.27 16.81 1.68
C ASP A 222 -22.61 17.23 3.01
N ASP A 223 -21.27 17.36 3.04
CA ASP A 223 -20.54 17.85 4.22
C ASP A 223 -20.47 19.40 4.27
N TRP A 224 -20.27 20.04 3.11
CA TRP A 224 -20.07 21.49 3.05
C TRP A 224 -21.38 22.30 3.04
N VAL A 225 -22.35 21.88 2.23
CA VAL A 225 -23.64 22.56 1.97
C VAL A 225 -24.77 21.52 2.00
N PRO A 226 -25.16 20.93 3.15
CA PRO A 226 -26.03 19.75 3.20
C PRO A 226 -27.40 19.90 2.52
N TRP A 227 -27.89 21.13 2.39
CA TRP A 227 -29.14 21.46 1.70
C TRP A 227 -29.02 21.53 0.18
N HIS A 228 -27.84 21.31 -0.42
CA HIS A 228 -27.60 21.42 -1.87
C HIS A 228 -28.55 20.54 -2.71
N ARG A 229 -29.02 19.43 -2.13
CA ARG A 229 -29.97 18.51 -2.78
C ARG A 229 -31.37 19.10 -2.94
N GLU A 230 -31.76 19.98 -2.04
CA GLU A 230 -33.06 20.65 -2.02
C GLU A 230 -33.00 22.01 -2.72
N VAL A 231 -31.94 22.77 -2.43
CA VAL A 231 -31.73 24.14 -2.92
C VAL A 231 -30.31 24.27 -3.46
N LYS A 232 -30.19 24.32 -4.80
CA LYS A 232 -28.93 24.59 -5.51
C LYS A 232 -28.67 26.10 -5.63
N ASP A 233 -28.73 26.82 -4.51
CA ASP A 233 -28.41 28.25 -4.43
C ASP A 233 -27.19 28.47 -3.54
N TYR A 234 -26.01 28.52 -4.17
CA TYR A 234 -24.74 28.71 -3.46
C TYR A 234 -24.57 30.14 -2.91
N SER A 235 -25.44 31.09 -3.25
CA SER A 235 -25.43 32.42 -2.61
C SER A 235 -25.82 32.37 -1.13
N GLN A 236 -26.48 31.29 -0.72
CA GLN A 236 -26.89 31.03 0.67
C GLN A 236 -25.86 30.20 1.45
N ILE A 237 -24.63 30.07 0.93
CA ILE A 237 -23.58 29.30 1.61
C ILE A 237 -23.31 29.88 3.00
N ASP A 238 -23.26 29.01 4.01
CA ASP A 238 -22.96 29.42 5.37
C ASP A 238 -21.48 29.78 5.50
N VAL A 239 -21.18 31.09 5.44
CA VAL A 239 -19.82 31.63 5.58
C VAL A 239 -19.18 31.31 6.94
N ASN A 240 -19.98 30.95 7.94
CA ASN A 240 -19.49 30.58 9.27
C ASN A 240 -19.25 29.07 9.40
N ARG A 241 -19.63 28.25 8.42
CA ARG A 241 -19.35 26.81 8.39
C ARG A 241 -18.00 26.58 7.72
N PRO A 242 -16.91 26.33 8.48
CA PRO A 242 -15.62 26.05 7.87
C PRO A 242 -15.69 24.75 7.09
N VAL A 243 -15.12 24.73 5.88
CA VAL A 243 -14.83 23.49 5.15
C VAL A 243 -13.81 22.71 5.99
N LYS A 244 -14.28 21.71 6.73
CA LYS A 244 -13.41 20.76 7.40
C LYS A 244 -12.79 19.86 6.33
N GLY A 245 -11.57 19.38 6.56
CA GLY A 245 -11.02 18.38 5.66
C GLY A 245 -11.90 17.12 5.64
N ILE A 246 -12.22 16.61 4.47
CA ILE A 246 -13.10 15.44 4.29
C ILE A 246 -12.23 14.24 3.95
N CYS A 247 -12.15 13.25 4.85
CA CYS A 247 -11.37 12.01 4.64
C CYS A 247 -9.90 12.26 4.21
N GLY A 248 -9.26 13.30 4.75
CA GLY A 248 -7.88 13.68 4.43
C GLY A 248 -7.73 14.67 3.27
N LEU A 249 -8.81 15.00 2.55
CA LEU A 249 -8.82 16.09 1.57
C LEU A 249 -8.74 17.44 2.31
N THR A 250 -7.83 18.31 1.90
CA THR A 250 -7.77 19.68 2.45
C THR A 250 -8.92 20.54 1.92
N ARG A 251 -9.19 21.66 2.58
CA ARG A 251 -10.19 22.63 2.11
C ARG A 251 -9.90 23.13 0.69
N GLU A 252 -8.64 23.35 0.35
CA GLU A 252 -8.22 23.81 -0.98
C GLU A 252 -8.55 22.76 -2.04
N VAL A 253 -8.30 21.49 -1.72
CA VAL A 253 -8.63 20.36 -2.60
C VAL A 253 -10.14 20.25 -2.80
N ILE A 254 -10.94 20.40 -1.73
CA ILE A 254 -12.41 20.34 -1.81
C ILE A 254 -12.93 21.45 -2.73
N VAL A 255 -12.50 22.70 -2.52
CA VAL A 255 -12.91 23.84 -3.36
C VAL A 255 -12.49 23.63 -4.82
N GLY A 256 -11.25 23.20 -5.05
CA GLY A 256 -10.75 22.93 -6.41
C GLY A 256 -11.52 21.82 -7.12
N LEU A 257 -11.85 20.73 -6.40
CA LEU A 257 -12.63 19.62 -6.94
C LEU A 257 -14.05 20.04 -7.28
N VAL A 258 -14.76 20.72 -6.36
CA VAL A 258 -16.14 21.19 -6.62
C VAL A 258 -16.17 22.13 -7.83
N ALA A 259 -15.24 23.08 -7.90
CA ALA A 259 -15.14 24.00 -9.04
C ALA A 259 -14.88 23.25 -10.36
N ASN A 260 -14.01 22.24 -10.37
CA ASN A 260 -13.73 21.43 -11.56
C ASN A 260 -14.97 20.62 -11.99
N LEU A 261 -15.64 19.98 -11.04
CA LEU A 261 -16.84 19.17 -11.27
C LEU A 261 -17.97 20.02 -11.86
N GLU A 262 -18.25 21.18 -11.27
CA GLU A 262 -19.27 22.11 -11.78
C GLU A 262 -18.91 22.65 -13.16
N SER A 263 -17.65 23.03 -13.37
CA SER A 263 -17.20 23.55 -14.66
C SER A 263 -17.33 22.51 -15.77
N ARG A 264 -17.06 21.23 -15.47
CA ARG A 264 -17.22 20.13 -16.44
C ARG A 264 -18.68 19.90 -16.81
N GLU A 265 -19.57 19.91 -15.82
CA GLU A 265 -21.00 19.72 -16.07
C GLU A 265 -21.61 20.90 -16.85
N LEU A 266 -21.21 22.14 -16.53
CA LEU A 266 -21.60 23.32 -17.31
C LEU A 266 -21.16 23.22 -18.77
N ARG A 267 -19.90 22.83 -19.04
CA ARG A 267 -19.42 22.60 -20.41
C ARG A 267 -20.19 21.50 -21.11
N ARG A 268 -20.50 20.40 -20.43
CA ARG A 268 -21.32 19.31 -20.97
C ARG A 268 -22.68 19.83 -21.45
N ILE A 269 -23.38 20.60 -20.61
CA ILE A 269 -24.68 21.19 -20.92
C ILE A 269 -24.56 22.16 -22.10
N GLU A 270 -23.55 23.04 -22.09
CA GLU A 270 -23.29 23.99 -23.18
C GLU A 270 -23.04 23.26 -24.51
N TYR A 271 -22.30 22.15 -24.49
CA TYR A 271 -21.99 21.36 -25.67
C TYR A 271 -23.25 20.74 -26.27
N ILE A 272 -24.12 20.20 -25.43
CA ILE A 272 -25.43 19.68 -25.85
C ILE A 272 -26.28 20.79 -26.45
N GLN A 273 -26.37 21.95 -25.78
CA GLN A 273 -27.15 23.10 -26.26
C GLN A 273 -26.64 23.64 -27.60
N ARG A 274 -25.33 23.59 -27.82
CA ARG A 274 -24.68 24.03 -29.07
C ARG A 274 -24.59 22.95 -30.14
N ASN A 275 -25.08 21.74 -29.87
CA ASN A 275 -25.02 20.60 -30.77
C ASN A 275 -23.59 20.28 -31.24
N ILE A 276 -22.62 20.34 -30.33
CA ILE A 276 -21.21 19.99 -30.59
C ILE A 276 -20.84 18.66 -29.93
N LYS A 277 -19.85 17.97 -30.50
CA LYS A 277 -19.39 16.68 -30.00
C LYS A 277 -18.85 16.80 -28.57
N PRO A 278 -19.04 15.77 -27.73
CA PRO A 278 -18.63 15.81 -26.32
C PRO A 278 -17.15 16.13 -26.16
N GLU A 279 -16.84 16.92 -25.13
CA GLU A 279 -15.47 17.24 -24.76
C GLU A 279 -14.68 15.95 -24.45
N HIS A 280 -13.42 15.88 -24.92
CA HIS A 280 -12.54 14.78 -24.56
C HIS A 280 -12.26 14.83 -23.05
N PRO A 281 -12.42 13.76 -22.26
CA PRO A 281 -12.34 13.83 -20.80
C PRO A 281 -11.03 14.39 -20.24
N ARG A 282 -9.91 14.20 -20.96
CA ARG A 282 -8.58 14.71 -20.61
C ARG A 282 -8.28 16.13 -21.09
N SER A 283 -9.18 16.80 -21.81
CA SER A 283 -9.00 18.18 -22.26
C SER A 283 -8.76 19.17 -21.11
N SER A 284 -9.20 18.81 -19.90
CA SER A 284 -9.03 19.60 -18.69
C SER A 284 -7.85 19.16 -17.82
N SER A 285 -6.95 18.32 -18.33
CA SER A 285 -5.73 17.90 -17.65
C SER A 285 -4.50 18.68 -18.15
N THR A 286 -3.44 18.71 -17.35
CA THR A 286 -2.15 19.29 -17.72
C THR A 286 -1.16 18.27 -18.27
N ASP A 287 -1.57 17.00 -18.41
CA ASP A 287 -0.73 15.88 -18.84
C ASP A 287 0.00 16.16 -20.17
N ASP A 288 -0.65 16.83 -21.12
CA ASP A 288 -0.03 17.20 -22.41
C ASP A 288 1.08 18.25 -22.22
N VAL A 289 0.90 19.19 -21.29
CA VAL A 289 1.91 20.20 -20.93
C VAL A 289 3.07 19.55 -20.19
N GLU A 290 2.78 18.63 -19.26
CA GLU A 290 3.79 17.87 -18.53
C GLU A 290 4.61 16.99 -19.48
N SER A 291 3.94 16.35 -20.45
CA SER A 291 4.59 15.58 -21.52
C SER A 291 5.48 16.48 -22.39
N PHE A 292 5.01 17.68 -22.72
CA PHE A 292 5.81 18.67 -23.43
C PHE A 292 7.04 19.12 -22.62
N ILE A 293 6.87 19.39 -21.32
CA ILE A 293 7.98 19.76 -20.42
C ILE A 293 8.98 18.60 -20.28
N SER A 294 8.50 17.36 -20.20
CA SER A 294 9.36 16.18 -20.20
C SER A 294 10.21 16.10 -21.47
N LEU A 295 9.62 16.38 -22.63
CA LEU A 295 10.36 16.48 -23.89
C LEU A 295 11.41 17.61 -23.87
N LEU A 296 11.10 18.76 -23.25
CA LEU A 296 12.09 19.82 -23.07
C LEU A 296 13.29 19.34 -22.27
N HIS A 297 13.05 18.61 -21.16
CA HIS A 297 14.13 18.04 -20.36
C HIS A 297 14.97 17.00 -21.11
N GLU A 298 14.35 16.25 -22.01
CA GLU A 298 15.05 15.28 -22.85
C GLU A 298 15.95 15.95 -23.89
N ILE A 299 15.46 17.02 -24.53
CA ILE A 299 16.18 17.72 -25.61
C ILE A 299 17.24 18.70 -25.05
N LEU A 300 16.90 19.43 -23.99
CA LEU A 300 17.69 20.55 -23.46
C LEU A 300 18.47 20.19 -22.19
N GLY A 301 18.15 19.07 -21.54
CA GLY A 301 18.73 18.64 -20.27
C GLY A 301 17.92 19.10 -19.05
N LEU A 302 18.43 18.78 -17.85
CA LEU A 302 17.71 19.02 -16.60
C LEU A 302 17.48 20.50 -16.28
N ASN A 303 18.41 21.37 -16.68
CA ASN A 303 18.30 22.82 -16.49
C ASN A 303 18.51 23.51 -17.82
N PHE A 304 17.56 24.36 -18.20
CA PHE A 304 17.64 25.16 -19.41
C PHE A 304 17.08 26.57 -19.15
N ASP A 305 17.55 27.54 -19.92
CA ASP A 305 17.04 28.90 -19.91
C ASP A 305 16.06 29.16 -21.07
N LEU A 306 15.40 30.32 -21.03
CA LEU A 306 14.43 30.72 -22.04
C LEU A 306 15.08 30.86 -23.44
N LYS A 307 16.36 31.24 -23.51
CA LYS A 307 17.08 31.41 -24.78
C LYS A 307 17.32 30.06 -25.45
N GLN A 308 17.68 29.04 -24.67
CA GLN A 308 17.85 27.66 -25.14
C GLN A 308 16.54 27.08 -25.64
N VAL A 309 15.41 27.35 -24.96
CA VAL A 309 14.09 26.94 -25.43
C VAL A 309 13.78 27.57 -26.78
N PHE A 310 14.00 28.88 -26.95
CA PHE A 310 13.71 29.56 -28.22
C PHE A 310 14.65 29.13 -29.35
N SER A 311 15.93 28.87 -29.08
CA SER A 311 16.86 28.42 -30.12
C SER A 311 16.51 27.03 -30.64
N GLU A 312 16.07 26.13 -29.75
CA GLU A 312 15.74 24.74 -30.10
C GLU A 312 14.25 24.52 -30.38
N LEU A 313 13.41 25.56 -30.30
CA LEU A 313 11.97 25.46 -30.47
C LEU A 313 11.55 24.71 -31.76
N PRO A 314 12.18 24.94 -32.94
CA PRO A 314 11.84 24.17 -34.14
C PRO A 314 12.05 22.66 -33.97
N LYS A 315 13.13 22.25 -33.30
CA LYS A 315 13.46 20.85 -33.01
C LYS A 315 12.47 20.27 -32.00
N ILE A 316 12.20 20.99 -30.92
CA ILE A 316 11.22 20.60 -29.89
C ILE A 316 9.85 20.37 -30.51
N LEU A 317 9.35 21.31 -31.33
CA LEU A 317 8.05 21.17 -31.99
C LEU A 317 8.02 20.01 -32.99
N ASN A 318 9.13 19.73 -33.68
CA ASN A 318 9.23 18.60 -34.58
C ASN A 318 9.16 17.25 -33.83
N GLU A 319 9.90 17.12 -32.72
CA GLU A 319 9.86 15.90 -31.90
C GLU A 319 8.50 15.72 -31.21
N PHE A 320 7.88 16.80 -30.73
CA PHE A 320 6.54 16.73 -30.14
C PHE A 320 5.49 16.27 -31.15
N ARG A 321 5.57 16.77 -32.40
CA ARG A 321 4.68 16.32 -33.49
C ARG A 321 4.85 14.83 -33.77
N LYS A 322 6.08 14.32 -33.84
CA LYS A 322 6.33 12.89 -34.03
C LYS A 322 5.68 12.03 -32.95
N ARG A 323 5.73 12.47 -31.69
CA ARG A 323 5.15 11.75 -30.53
C ARG A 323 3.63 11.81 -30.45
N THR A 324 3.01 12.79 -31.10
CA THR A 324 1.55 13.02 -31.06
C THR A 324 0.84 12.58 -32.33
N ASP A 325 1.58 12.27 -33.40
CA ASP A 325 1.05 11.76 -34.65
C ASP A 325 0.63 10.28 -34.50
N LYS A 326 -0.66 10.03 -34.72
CA LYS A 326 -1.28 8.70 -34.58
C LYS A 326 -1.00 7.79 -35.78
N ASP A 327 -0.57 8.36 -36.89
CA ASP A 327 -0.35 7.65 -38.16
C ASP A 327 1.14 7.38 -38.43
N LEU A 328 2.03 7.79 -37.51
CA LEU A 328 3.46 7.56 -37.62
C LEU A 328 3.77 6.08 -37.34
N PRO A 329 4.30 5.31 -38.31
CA PRO A 329 4.40 3.85 -38.24
C PRO A 329 5.50 3.34 -37.29
N PHE A 330 6.31 4.24 -36.71
CA PHE A 330 7.40 3.89 -35.82
C PHE A 330 7.28 4.68 -34.51
N TYR A 331 7.06 3.92 -33.43
CA TYR A 331 7.21 4.39 -32.06
C TYR A 331 8.67 4.78 -31.78
N TYR A 332 8.86 5.88 -31.05
CA TYR A 332 9.92 5.93 -30.05
C TYR A 332 9.36 5.41 -28.72
#